data_AF-A0A2T3XPW1-F1
#
_entry.id   AF-A0A2T3XPW1-F1
#
_cell.length_a   1.000
_cell.length_b   1.000
_cell.length_c   1.000
_cell.angle_alpha   90.00
_cell.angle_beta   90.00
_cell.angle_gamma   90.00
#
_symmetry.space_group_name_H-M   'P 1'
#
loop_
_entity.id
_entity.type
_entity.pdbx_description
1 polymer ?
#
loop_
_entity_poly.entity_id
_entity_poly.type
_entity_poly.pdbx_seq_one_letter_code
_entity_poly.pdbx_strand_id
1 'polypeptide(L)'
;MTTSLISDWLLVALCCVAAAYALVAAVAMPFAPSARRGRDTHGAPRASRPVWPWGEAVSVLKPLCGTEPRLFENLATFCEQTHPCYQLLLGVSSPKDPAIAVVRRLQAAYPQREIELVVDPLVHGHNLKVSNLINLAAHAKHPLIVLADSDIAVEPDYLESVTAPLADPQVGIVTCLYKARSVGGFWTHVGALFINEWFAPSVRIAHAAGSRQFGFGATLALRASTLAEIGGFQALKDCLADDYWLAEHTRKLGLTTVLSEVVVDTDVIESEFSSLWTRETRWLRTIRSINPLGFAFLFITFTSPWLVTAALLALGHGGAFVHDAALVGSAAVGTLARLGLHARGSRNAREFCLDLPLVPLRDALLAVQWLIAVFGSHVTWRGARMPVVARVAEGSDGP
;
A
#
# COMPACT_ATOMS: atom_id res chain seq x y z
N MET A 1 12.30 36.84 -24.71
CA MET A 1 12.78 35.52 -24.26
C MET A 1 12.37 34.51 -25.31
N THR A 2 13.33 33.83 -25.94
CA THR A 2 13.06 32.78 -26.94
C THR A 2 12.43 31.57 -26.26
N THR A 3 11.63 30.79 -27.00
CA THR A 3 11.00 29.56 -26.52
C THR A 3 12.01 28.55 -25.95
N SER A 4 13.25 28.54 -26.44
CA SER A 4 14.36 27.73 -25.93
C SER A 4 14.76 28.08 -24.48
N LEU A 5 14.81 29.36 -24.13
CA LEU A 5 15.15 29.79 -22.77
C LEU A 5 14.08 29.34 -21.76
N ILE A 6 12.81 29.33 -22.16
CA ILE A 6 11.71 28.93 -21.29
C ILE A 6 11.74 27.41 -21.04
N SER A 7 12.03 26.60 -22.07
CA SER A 7 12.16 25.15 -21.90
C SER A 7 13.35 24.77 -21.02
N ASP A 8 14.47 25.48 -21.12
CA ASP A 8 15.67 25.20 -20.32
C ASP A 8 15.42 25.48 -18.83
N TRP A 9 14.84 26.64 -18.51
CA TRP A 9 14.47 26.97 -17.13
C TRP A 9 13.40 26.04 -16.55
N LEU A 10 12.49 25.53 -17.38
CA LEU A 10 11.52 24.52 -16.96
C LEU A 10 12.23 23.21 -16.57
N LEU A 11 13.20 22.74 -17.35
CA LEU A 11 13.99 21.54 -17.04
C LEU A 11 14.80 21.72 -15.75
N VAL A 12 15.45 22.87 -15.57
CA VAL A 12 16.15 23.20 -14.31
C VAL A 12 15.18 23.17 -13.13
N ALA A 13 14.00 23.78 -13.28
CA ALA A 13 12.99 23.79 -12.22
C ALA A 13 12.54 22.36 -11.87
N LEU A 14 12.31 21.49 -12.86
CA LEU A 14 11.93 20.10 -12.62
C LEU A 14 13.04 19.31 -11.91
N CYS A 15 14.30 19.50 -12.29
CA CYS A 15 15.46 18.90 -11.58
C CYS A 15 15.52 19.35 -10.12
N CYS A 16 15.34 20.65 -9.85
CA CYS A 16 15.30 21.20 -8.50
C CYS A 16 14.12 20.65 -7.69
N VAL A 17 12.93 20.56 -8.29
CA VAL A 17 11.74 20.01 -7.62
C VAL A 17 11.92 18.52 -7.31
N ALA A 18 12.50 17.73 -8.22
CA ALA A 18 12.78 16.32 -7.98
C ALA A 18 13.83 16.14 -6.85
N ALA A 19 14.87 16.97 -6.82
CA ALA A 19 15.86 16.96 -5.74
C ALA A 19 15.25 17.36 -4.39
N ALA A 20 14.37 18.37 -4.38
CA ALA A 20 13.63 18.78 -3.18
C ALA A 20 12.68 17.67 -2.71
N TYR A 21 11.97 17.02 -3.63
CA TYR A 21 11.13 15.86 -3.32
C TYR A 21 11.95 14.74 -2.68
N ALA A 22 13.10 14.38 -3.25
CA ALA A 22 13.98 13.36 -2.69
C ALA A 22 14.45 13.71 -1.28
N LEU A 23 14.75 14.99 -1.02
CA LEU A 23 15.12 15.48 0.30
C LEU A 23 13.96 15.33 1.29
N VAL A 24 12.76 15.76 0.92
CA VAL A 24 11.57 15.61 1.77
C VAL A 24 11.25 14.13 2.01
N ALA A 25 11.36 13.28 0.99
CA ALA A 25 11.21 11.84 1.10
C ALA A 25 12.19 11.22 2.11
N ALA A 26 13.47 11.59 1.99
CA ALA A 26 14.50 11.16 2.91
C ALA A 26 14.16 11.58 4.34
N VAL A 27 13.81 12.86 4.56
CA VAL A 27 13.46 13.40 5.89
C VAL A 27 12.22 12.74 6.49
N ALA A 28 11.18 12.50 5.69
CA ALA A 28 9.92 11.90 6.12
C ALA A 28 10.03 10.41 6.48
N MET A 29 11.06 9.72 5.98
CA MET A 29 11.31 8.33 6.34
C MET A 29 11.97 8.23 7.73
N PRO A 30 11.45 7.37 8.62
CA PRO A 30 12.07 7.10 9.90
C PRO A 30 13.36 6.33 9.67
N PHE A 31 14.30 6.41 10.61
CA PHE A 31 15.44 5.52 10.61
C PHE A 31 14.93 4.07 10.75
N ALA A 32 15.38 3.17 9.87
CA ALA A 32 15.08 1.76 10.00
C ALA A 32 15.36 1.31 11.44
N PRO A 33 14.39 0.70 12.14
CA PRO A 33 14.67 0.15 13.45
C PRO A 33 15.79 -0.89 13.28
N SER A 34 16.92 -0.66 13.95
CA SER A 34 18.00 -1.63 14.00
C SER A 34 17.42 -2.98 14.42
N ALA A 35 17.73 -4.04 13.67
CA ALA A 35 17.24 -5.41 13.91
C ALA A 35 17.47 -5.94 15.34
N ARG A 36 18.22 -5.20 16.17
CA ARG A 36 18.39 -5.44 17.61
C ARG A 36 17.21 -5.04 18.49
N ARG A 37 16.19 -4.35 17.97
CA ARG A 37 15.03 -3.90 18.77
C ARG A 37 13.78 -4.79 18.66
N GLY A 38 13.96 -6.05 18.28
CA GLY A 38 12.88 -7.05 18.19
C GLY A 38 12.53 -7.76 19.50
N ARG A 39 13.02 -7.30 20.67
CA ARG A 39 12.64 -7.89 21.98
C ARG A 39 12.39 -6.93 23.14
N ASP A 40 12.75 -5.64 23.02
CA ASP A 40 12.76 -4.71 24.16
C ASP A 40 11.93 -3.42 23.94
N THR A 41 10.74 -3.52 23.33
CA THR A 41 9.76 -2.40 23.33
C THR A 41 8.69 -2.53 24.41
N HIS A 42 9.05 -3.08 25.58
CA HIS A 42 8.28 -2.96 26.81
C HIS A 42 8.64 -1.73 27.67
N GLY A 43 9.46 -0.79 27.18
CA GLY A 43 10.09 0.23 28.03
C GLY A 43 9.95 1.70 27.63
N ALA A 44 9.23 2.06 26.56
CA ALA A 44 8.89 3.46 26.33
C ALA A 44 7.53 3.76 26.97
N PRO A 45 7.38 4.83 27.76
CA PRO A 45 6.07 5.21 28.27
C PRO A 45 5.22 5.66 27.07
N ARG A 46 4.50 4.71 26.47
CA ARG A 46 3.35 5.03 25.59
C ARG A 46 2.44 5.87 26.46
N ALA A 47 2.19 7.12 26.06
CA ALA A 47 1.17 7.96 26.66
C ALA A 47 -0.06 7.07 26.92
N SER A 48 -0.56 7.10 28.15
CA SER A 48 -1.64 6.24 28.65
C SER A 48 -2.76 6.17 27.61
N ARG A 49 -2.72 5.11 26.79
CA ARG A 49 -3.79 4.82 25.85
C ARG A 49 -5.01 4.54 26.73
N PRO A 50 -6.18 5.14 26.46
CA PRO A 50 -7.39 4.72 27.14
C PRO A 50 -7.55 3.22 26.86
N VAL A 51 -7.28 2.42 27.87
CA VAL A 51 -7.57 1.00 27.87
C VAL A 51 -9.09 0.95 27.88
N TRP A 52 -9.69 0.70 26.71
CA TRP A 52 -11.08 0.31 26.66
C TRP A 52 -11.24 -0.85 27.63
N PRO A 53 -12.20 -0.80 28.58
CA PRO A 53 -12.34 -1.85 29.58
C PRO A 53 -12.53 -3.23 28.93
N TRP A 54 -13.02 -3.28 27.68
CA TRP A 54 -13.14 -4.47 26.85
C TRP A 54 -13.07 -4.02 25.39
N GLY A 55 -11.97 -4.28 24.67
CA GLY A 55 -11.87 -3.95 23.24
C GLY A 55 -13.06 -4.55 22.48
N GLU A 56 -13.77 -3.72 21.71
CA GLU A 56 -14.91 -4.20 20.92
C GLU A 56 -14.51 -5.41 20.07
N ALA A 57 -15.36 -6.44 20.06
CA ALA A 57 -15.07 -7.66 19.33
C ALA A 57 -14.84 -7.37 17.83
N VAL A 58 -14.00 -8.18 17.18
CA VAL A 58 -13.53 -7.92 15.81
C VAL A 58 -13.78 -9.10 14.90
N SER A 59 -14.45 -8.88 13.76
CA SER A 59 -14.49 -9.85 12.66
C SER A 59 -13.38 -9.52 11.66
N VAL A 60 -12.42 -10.42 11.53
CA VAL A 60 -11.34 -10.29 10.53
C VAL A 60 -11.75 -11.05 9.27
N LEU A 61 -11.80 -10.36 8.13
CA LEU A 61 -12.17 -10.93 6.84
C LEU A 61 -10.92 -11.01 5.95
N LYS A 62 -10.58 -12.23 5.51
CA LYS A 62 -9.46 -12.46 4.59
C LYS A 62 -9.93 -13.28 3.39
N PRO A 63 -10.14 -12.64 2.21
CA PRO A 63 -10.42 -13.37 0.98
C PRO A 63 -9.14 -14.06 0.50
N LEU A 64 -9.20 -15.38 0.31
CA LEU A 64 -8.11 -16.24 -0.12
C LEU A 64 -8.30 -16.67 -1.58
N CYS A 65 -7.20 -17.00 -2.27
CA CYS A 65 -7.23 -17.65 -3.57
C CYS A 65 -5.91 -18.36 -3.86
N GLY A 66 -5.96 -19.66 -4.08
CA GLY A 66 -4.78 -20.47 -4.38
C GLY A 66 -3.82 -20.62 -3.20
N THR A 67 -2.66 -21.22 -3.47
CA THR A 67 -1.59 -21.36 -2.48
C THR A 67 -0.55 -20.28 -2.69
N GLU A 68 -0.74 -19.15 -2.02
CA GLU A 68 0.28 -18.11 -1.96
C GLU A 68 1.48 -18.61 -1.13
N PRO A 69 2.72 -18.22 -1.48
CA PRO A 69 3.86 -18.43 -0.62
C PRO A 69 3.58 -17.90 0.78
N ARG A 70 3.94 -18.69 1.80
CA ARG A 70 3.78 -18.32 3.21
C ARG A 70 2.34 -18.10 3.69
N LEU A 71 1.33 -18.59 2.97
CA LEU A 71 -0.08 -18.41 3.35
C LEU A 71 -0.36 -18.91 4.78
N PHE A 72 0.19 -20.06 5.19
CA PHE A 72 0.00 -20.57 6.54
C PHE A 72 0.61 -19.63 7.59
N GLU A 73 1.85 -19.22 7.37
CA GLU A 73 2.62 -18.35 8.27
C GLU A 73 1.95 -16.98 8.42
N ASN A 74 1.46 -16.41 7.32
CA ASN A 74 0.77 -15.12 7.35
C ASN A 74 -0.56 -15.24 8.12
N LEU A 75 -1.36 -16.28 7.86
CA LEU A 75 -2.60 -16.53 8.60
C LEU A 75 -2.38 -16.86 10.09
N ALA A 76 -1.30 -17.55 10.43
CA ALA A 76 -0.93 -17.87 11.81
C ALA A 76 -0.74 -16.60 12.66
N THR A 77 -0.17 -15.53 12.09
CA THR A 77 -0.03 -14.25 12.81
C THR A 77 -1.36 -13.64 13.28
N PHE A 78 -2.45 -13.89 12.55
CA PHE A 78 -3.80 -13.46 12.96
C PHE A 78 -4.39 -14.35 14.07
N CYS A 79 -3.92 -15.58 14.24
CA CYS A 79 -4.29 -16.47 15.35
C CYS A 79 -3.53 -16.15 16.64
N GLU A 80 -2.41 -15.43 16.52
CA GLU A 80 -1.49 -15.06 17.61
C GLU A 80 -1.76 -13.67 18.17
N GLN A 81 -2.89 -13.06 17.81
CA GLN A 81 -3.29 -11.75 18.32
C GLN A 81 -3.60 -11.81 19.82
N THR A 82 -3.20 -10.75 20.53
CA THR A 82 -3.47 -10.54 21.97
C THR A 82 -4.88 -10.01 22.23
N HIS A 83 -5.60 -9.58 21.18
CA HIS A 83 -6.97 -9.09 21.30
C HIS A 83 -7.89 -10.17 21.93
N PRO A 84 -8.70 -9.83 22.93
CA PRO A 84 -9.41 -10.83 23.73
C PRO A 84 -10.57 -11.52 23.00
N CYS A 85 -11.24 -10.81 22.08
CA CYS A 85 -12.41 -11.33 21.37
C CYS A 85 -12.33 -10.98 19.88
N TYR A 86 -12.14 -11.99 19.04
CA TYR A 86 -12.17 -11.84 17.59
C TYR A 86 -12.46 -13.17 16.92
N GLN A 87 -13.02 -13.09 15.70
CA GLN A 87 -13.20 -14.23 14.81
C GLN A 87 -12.42 -14.01 13.51
N LEU A 88 -11.94 -15.10 12.92
CA LEU A 88 -11.22 -15.12 11.65
C LEU A 88 -12.12 -15.76 10.58
N LEU A 89 -12.60 -14.96 9.64
CA LEU A 89 -13.37 -15.39 8.49
C LEU A 89 -12.45 -15.49 7.27
N LEU A 90 -12.24 -16.72 6.79
CA LEU A 90 -11.33 -17.03 5.70
C LEU A 90 -12.13 -17.53 4.49
N GLY A 91 -12.16 -16.76 3.41
CA GLY A 91 -13.12 -16.98 2.31
C GLY A 91 -12.46 -17.50 1.05
N VAL A 92 -13.05 -18.49 0.38
CA VAL A 92 -12.65 -18.95 -0.96
C VAL A 92 -13.86 -19.04 -1.88
N SER A 93 -13.66 -18.74 -3.17
CA SER A 93 -14.73 -18.79 -4.18
C SER A 93 -14.93 -20.17 -4.81
N SER A 94 -14.08 -21.15 -4.48
CA SER A 94 -14.13 -22.48 -5.08
C SER A 94 -13.94 -23.56 -4.02
N PRO A 95 -14.78 -24.62 -3.99
CA PRO A 95 -14.57 -25.77 -3.10
C PRO A 95 -13.32 -26.58 -3.46
N LYS A 96 -12.68 -26.29 -4.59
CA LYS A 96 -11.42 -26.89 -5.04
C LYS A 96 -10.23 -25.97 -4.79
N ASP A 97 -10.42 -24.81 -4.16
CA ASP A 97 -9.32 -23.89 -3.91
C ASP A 97 -8.31 -24.54 -2.94
N PRO A 98 -7.03 -24.62 -3.31
CA PRO A 98 -6.03 -25.30 -2.47
C PRO A 98 -5.73 -24.54 -1.17
N ALA A 99 -6.14 -23.27 -1.02
CA ALA A 99 -6.10 -22.55 0.26
C ALA A 99 -6.92 -23.27 1.35
N ILE A 100 -7.95 -24.03 0.99
CA ILE A 100 -8.77 -24.81 1.94
C ILE A 100 -7.90 -25.72 2.79
N ALA A 101 -6.93 -26.43 2.18
CA ALA A 101 -6.04 -27.33 2.91
C ALA A 101 -5.18 -26.57 3.94
N VAL A 102 -4.76 -25.35 3.60
CA VAL A 102 -4.02 -24.47 4.51
C VAL A 102 -4.90 -24.03 5.68
N VAL A 103 -6.14 -23.63 5.42
CA VAL A 103 -7.09 -23.23 6.46
C VAL A 103 -7.43 -24.40 7.40
N ARG A 104 -7.61 -25.61 6.87
CA ARG A 104 -7.84 -26.80 7.72
C ARG A 104 -6.66 -27.12 8.62
N ARG A 105 -5.44 -26.97 8.11
CA ARG A 105 -4.22 -27.09 8.93
C ARG A 105 -4.15 -26.01 10.01
N LEU A 106 -4.56 -24.78 9.69
CA LEU A 106 -4.61 -23.67 10.64
C LEU A 106 -5.62 -23.93 11.76
N GLN A 107 -6.84 -24.39 11.43
CA GLN A 107 -7.87 -24.79 12.39
C GLN A 107 -7.36 -25.88 13.36
N ALA A 108 -6.61 -26.85 12.86
CA ALA A 108 -6.01 -27.90 13.69
C ALA A 108 -4.88 -27.38 14.60
N ALA A 109 -4.11 -26.39 14.13
CA ALA A 109 -3.01 -25.80 14.90
C ALA A 109 -3.48 -24.81 15.98
N TYR A 110 -4.64 -24.17 15.79
CA TYR A 110 -5.21 -23.18 16.71
C TYR A 110 -6.69 -23.51 17.07
N PRO A 111 -6.97 -24.68 17.70
CA PRO A 111 -8.33 -25.14 17.96
C PRO A 111 -9.12 -24.23 18.93
N GLN A 112 -8.43 -23.40 19.71
CA GLN A 112 -9.01 -22.42 20.62
C GLN A 112 -9.43 -21.12 19.95
N ARG A 113 -9.14 -20.92 18.66
CA ARG A 113 -9.49 -19.71 17.91
C ARG A 113 -10.74 -19.94 17.07
N GLU A 114 -11.62 -18.96 17.02
CA GLU A 114 -12.80 -18.99 16.14
C GLU A 114 -12.35 -18.72 14.69
N ILE A 115 -12.04 -19.80 13.97
CA ILE A 115 -11.62 -19.77 12.56
C ILE A 115 -12.72 -20.40 11.71
N GLU A 116 -13.40 -19.59 10.91
CA GLU A 116 -14.44 -20.03 9.99
C GLU A 116 -13.94 -20.00 8.55
N LEU A 117 -14.05 -21.14 7.87
CA LEU A 117 -13.81 -21.26 6.44
C LEU A 117 -15.13 -21.07 5.70
N VAL A 118 -15.26 -20.00 4.93
CA VAL A 118 -16.42 -19.72 4.09
C VAL A 118 -16.08 -20.12 2.66
N VAL A 119 -16.82 -21.09 2.11
CA VAL A 119 -16.69 -21.53 0.72
C VAL A 119 -17.96 -21.13 -0.03
N ASP A 120 -17.89 -20.08 -0.82
CA ASP A 120 -19.07 -19.56 -1.53
C ASP A 120 -18.68 -19.07 -2.95
N PRO A 121 -19.17 -19.74 -4.01
CA PRO A 121 -18.90 -19.37 -5.39
C PRO A 121 -19.74 -18.20 -5.92
N LEU A 122 -20.65 -17.63 -5.12
CA LEU A 122 -21.52 -16.55 -5.58
C LEU A 122 -20.71 -15.31 -5.96
N VAL A 123 -20.92 -14.83 -7.19
CA VAL A 123 -20.31 -13.63 -7.75
C VAL A 123 -21.32 -12.49 -7.75
N HIS A 124 -20.94 -11.35 -7.18
CA HIS A 124 -21.84 -10.19 -7.00
C HIS A 124 -21.57 -9.05 -7.97
N GLY A 125 -20.36 -8.99 -8.54
CA GLY A 125 -19.91 -7.96 -9.48
C GLY A 125 -18.60 -8.34 -10.16
N HIS A 126 -18.00 -7.39 -10.89
CA HIS A 126 -16.77 -7.64 -11.65
C HIS A 126 -15.54 -7.88 -10.77
N ASN A 127 -15.52 -7.35 -9.54
CA ASN A 127 -14.43 -7.57 -8.60
C ASN A 127 -14.66 -8.87 -7.81
N LEU A 128 -13.91 -9.91 -8.16
CA LEU A 128 -13.99 -11.21 -7.49
C LEU A 128 -13.50 -11.17 -6.03
N LYS A 129 -12.62 -10.24 -5.66
CA LYS A 129 -12.22 -10.00 -4.26
C LYS A 129 -13.43 -9.57 -3.47
N VAL A 130 -14.14 -8.58 -3.98
CA VAL A 130 -15.29 -7.97 -3.33
C VAL A 130 -16.45 -8.95 -3.27
N SER A 131 -16.66 -9.77 -4.31
CA SER A 131 -17.64 -10.85 -4.25
C SER A 131 -17.36 -11.80 -3.08
N ASN A 132 -16.10 -12.20 -2.88
CA ASN A 132 -15.71 -13.03 -1.74
C ASN A 132 -15.86 -12.28 -0.39
N LEU A 133 -15.54 -10.99 -0.34
CA LEU A 133 -15.77 -10.15 0.86
C LEU A 133 -17.26 -10.02 1.21
N ILE A 134 -18.15 -9.91 0.21
CA ILE A 134 -19.60 -9.92 0.42
C ILE A 134 -20.04 -11.24 1.06
N ASN A 135 -19.57 -12.37 0.52
CA ASN A 135 -19.91 -13.69 1.05
C ASN A 135 -19.40 -13.85 2.49
N LEU A 136 -18.17 -13.39 2.78
CA LEU A 136 -17.61 -13.37 4.13
C LEU A 136 -18.40 -12.49 5.10
N ALA A 137 -18.83 -11.31 4.66
CA ALA A 137 -19.52 -10.33 5.51
C ALA A 137 -20.84 -10.84 6.07
N ALA A 138 -21.52 -11.77 5.38
CA ALA A 138 -22.73 -12.41 5.89
C ALA A 138 -22.50 -13.25 7.16
N HIS A 139 -21.24 -13.62 7.44
CA HIS A 139 -20.82 -14.39 8.61
C HIS A 139 -20.17 -13.50 9.69
N ALA A 140 -20.05 -12.20 9.47
CA ALA A 140 -19.49 -11.27 10.43
C ALA A 140 -20.45 -11.05 11.62
N LYS A 141 -19.97 -11.28 12.86
CA LYS A 141 -20.79 -11.25 14.09
C LYS A 141 -20.48 -10.07 15.00
N HIS A 142 -19.49 -9.25 14.64
CA HIS A 142 -18.90 -8.30 15.56
C HIS A 142 -19.00 -6.85 15.06
N PRO A 143 -19.03 -5.86 15.98
CA PRO A 143 -19.21 -4.46 15.62
C PRO A 143 -18.02 -3.83 14.88
N LEU A 144 -16.83 -4.41 14.99
CA LEU A 144 -15.66 -3.98 14.22
C LEU A 144 -15.33 -5.00 13.13
N ILE A 145 -15.02 -4.49 11.94
CA ILE A 145 -14.60 -5.25 10.77
C ILE A 145 -13.16 -4.88 10.46
N VAL A 146 -12.29 -5.89 10.30
CA VAL A 146 -10.92 -5.72 9.81
C VAL A 146 -10.76 -6.54 8.54
N LEU A 147 -10.48 -5.86 7.43
CA LEU A 147 -10.05 -6.48 6.19
C LEU A 147 -8.53 -6.53 6.13
N ALA A 148 -7.98 -7.65 5.70
CA ALA A 148 -6.55 -7.75 5.41
C ALA A 148 -6.28 -8.77 4.30
N ASP A 149 -5.42 -8.43 3.34
CA ASP A 149 -5.01 -9.32 2.26
C ASP A 149 -4.26 -10.57 2.78
N SER A 150 -4.32 -11.68 2.04
CA SER A 150 -3.83 -13.00 2.47
C SER A 150 -2.31 -13.09 2.63
N ASP A 151 -1.57 -12.17 2.00
CA ASP A 151 -0.11 -12.04 2.04
C ASP A 151 0.39 -11.12 3.17
N ILE A 152 -0.51 -10.61 4.00
CA ILE A 152 -0.18 -9.69 5.09
C ILE A 152 0.19 -10.46 6.34
N ALA A 153 1.34 -10.12 6.93
CA ALA A 153 1.77 -10.60 8.25
C ALA A 153 1.74 -9.48 9.28
N VAL A 154 1.31 -9.80 10.50
CA VAL A 154 1.06 -8.82 11.57
C VAL A 154 1.71 -9.21 12.89
N GLU A 155 1.94 -8.22 13.76
CA GLU A 155 2.45 -8.42 15.12
C GLU A 155 1.30 -8.75 16.10
N PRO A 156 1.58 -9.33 17.29
CA PRO A 156 0.52 -9.75 18.23
C PRO A 156 -0.41 -8.63 18.72
N ASP A 157 0.05 -7.37 18.77
CA ASP A 157 -0.75 -6.20 19.19
C ASP A 157 -1.47 -5.49 18.02
N TYR A 158 -1.47 -6.09 16.82
CA TYR A 158 -2.01 -5.49 15.60
C TYR A 158 -3.49 -5.14 15.71
N LEU A 159 -4.34 -6.10 16.10
CA LEU A 159 -5.79 -5.87 16.15
C LEU A 159 -6.13 -4.73 17.10
N GLU A 160 -5.55 -4.71 18.30
CA GLU A 160 -5.72 -3.61 19.26
C GLU A 160 -5.25 -2.28 18.67
N SER A 161 -4.10 -2.26 17.99
CA SER A 161 -3.53 -1.03 17.45
C SER A 161 -4.33 -0.47 16.26
N VAL A 162 -4.91 -1.31 15.40
CA VAL A 162 -5.67 -0.84 14.23
C VAL A 162 -7.13 -0.55 14.55
N THR A 163 -7.69 -1.13 15.63
CA THR A 163 -9.06 -0.81 16.06
C THR A 163 -9.11 0.33 17.06
N ALA A 164 -8.07 0.58 17.85
CA ALA A 164 -8.04 1.64 18.85
C ALA A 164 -8.49 3.04 18.33
N PRO A 165 -8.12 3.49 17.11
CA PRO A 165 -8.58 4.79 16.60
C PRO A 165 -10.09 4.85 16.33
N LEU A 166 -10.78 3.72 16.13
CA LEU A 166 -12.22 3.67 15.86
C LEU A 166 -13.09 3.99 17.09
N ALA A 167 -12.45 4.09 18.26
CA ALA A 167 -12.99 4.65 19.49
C ALA A 167 -13.53 6.08 19.32
N ASP A 168 -12.88 6.85 18.44
CA ASP A 168 -13.34 8.18 18.07
C ASP A 168 -14.45 8.03 17.01
N PRO A 169 -15.68 8.51 17.29
CA PRO A 169 -16.78 8.43 16.33
C PRO A 169 -16.49 9.19 15.03
N GLN A 170 -15.58 10.16 15.02
CA GLN A 170 -15.17 10.89 13.82
C GLN A 170 -14.24 10.08 12.91
N VAL A 171 -13.62 9.00 13.39
CA VAL A 171 -12.78 8.12 12.56
C VAL A 171 -13.67 7.11 11.88
N GLY A 172 -13.72 7.14 10.55
CA GLY A 172 -14.56 6.22 9.76
C GLY A 172 -13.85 4.94 9.36
N ILE A 173 -12.53 5.05 9.14
CA ILE A 173 -11.71 3.93 8.70
C ILE A 173 -10.25 4.13 9.09
N VAL A 174 -9.58 3.03 9.44
CA VAL A 174 -8.14 2.97 9.70
C VAL A 174 -7.48 2.13 8.61
N THR A 175 -6.32 2.56 8.13
CA THR A 175 -5.52 1.80 7.18
C THR A 175 -4.05 1.76 7.59
N CYS A 176 -3.32 0.72 7.21
CA CYS A 176 -1.89 0.59 7.51
C CYS A 176 -1.05 0.89 6.27
N LEU A 177 0.06 1.59 6.49
CA LEU A 177 1.16 1.55 5.54
C LEU A 177 1.76 0.13 5.55
N TYR A 178 2.35 -0.27 4.44
CA TYR A 178 3.02 -1.56 4.34
C TYR A 178 4.44 -1.40 3.78
N LYS A 179 5.30 -2.34 4.16
CA LYS A 179 6.65 -2.52 3.62
C LYS A 179 6.70 -3.86 2.90
N ALA A 180 7.44 -3.90 1.80
CA ALA A 180 7.62 -5.11 1.04
C ALA A 180 8.75 -5.98 1.58
N ARG A 181 8.52 -7.28 1.53
CA ARG A 181 9.50 -8.33 1.81
C ARG A 181 9.66 -9.19 0.56
N SER A 182 10.90 -9.34 0.09
CA SER A 182 11.21 -10.29 -0.98
C SER A 182 11.16 -11.72 -0.43
N VAL A 183 10.46 -12.63 -1.14
CA VAL A 183 10.48 -14.07 -0.83
C VAL A 183 11.69 -14.80 -1.44
N GLY A 184 12.63 -14.05 -2.02
CA GLY A 184 13.85 -14.57 -2.64
C GLY A 184 13.81 -14.50 -4.17
N GLY A 185 14.99 -14.32 -4.77
CA GLY A 185 15.15 -14.10 -6.21
C GLY A 185 15.37 -12.63 -6.57
N PHE A 186 15.86 -12.41 -7.79
CA PHE A 186 16.22 -11.06 -8.26
C PHE A 186 14.98 -10.17 -8.46
N TRP A 187 13.95 -10.66 -9.16
CA TRP A 187 12.77 -9.86 -9.50
C TRP A 187 11.87 -9.56 -8.31
N THR A 188 11.73 -10.49 -7.37
CA THR A 188 11.01 -10.25 -6.11
C THR A 188 11.69 -9.15 -5.29
N HIS A 189 13.02 -9.09 -5.34
CA HIS A 189 13.82 -8.06 -4.70
C HIS A 189 13.65 -6.68 -5.36
N VAL A 190 13.76 -6.62 -6.70
CA VAL A 190 13.47 -5.40 -7.47
C VAL A 190 12.02 -4.92 -7.25
N GLY A 191 11.07 -5.84 -7.12
CA GLY A 191 9.68 -5.55 -6.79
C GLY A 191 9.47 -5.05 -5.36
N ALA A 192 10.29 -5.48 -4.40
CA ALA A 192 10.23 -4.94 -3.04
C ALA A 192 10.67 -3.47 -3.01
N LEU A 193 11.66 -3.09 -3.82
CA LEU A 193 12.10 -1.70 -3.95
C LEU A 193 11.01 -0.79 -4.52
N PHE A 194 10.10 -1.28 -5.36
CA PHE A 194 8.95 -0.48 -5.83
C PHE A 194 8.12 0.05 -4.65
N ILE A 195 7.92 -0.78 -3.62
CA ILE A 195 7.18 -0.38 -2.42
C ILE A 195 8.07 0.44 -1.50
N ASN A 196 9.25 -0.09 -1.16
CA ASN A 196 10.09 0.45 -0.08
C ASN A 196 10.78 1.76 -0.45
N GLU A 197 11.16 1.92 -1.73
CA GLU A 197 11.92 3.09 -2.20
C GLU A 197 11.04 4.18 -2.82
N TRP A 198 9.80 3.85 -3.23
CA TRP A 198 8.92 4.79 -3.90
C TRP A 198 7.56 4.93 -3.23
N PHE A 199 6.76 3.87 -3.19
CA PHE A 199 5.37 3.96 -2.70
C PHE A 199 5.31 4.41 -1.24
N ALA A 200 6.01 3.72 -0.33
CA ALA A 200 5.94 4.03 1.09
C ALA A 200 6.47 5.43 1.45
N PRO A 201 7.60 5.91 0.88
CA PRO A 201 8.01 7.30 1.02
C PRO A 201 6.97 8.29 0.49
N SER A 202 6.37 8.03 -0.69
CA SER A 202 5.36 8.92 -1.27
C SER A 202 4.12 9.08 -0.38
N VAL A 203 3.65 7.99 0.24
CA VAL A 203 2.52 8.01 1.18
C VAL A 203 2.88 8.83 2.42
N ARG A 204 4.08 8.68 2.96
CA ARG A 204 4.52 9.44 4.14
C ARG A 204 4.60 10.94 3.87
N ILE A 205 5.10 11.33 2.70
CA ILE A 205 5.14 12.75 2.29
C ILE A 205 3.72 13.30 2.18
N ALA A 206 2.83 12.58 1.50
CA ALA A 206 1.44 13.01 1.36
C ALA A 206 0.73 13.11 2.72
N HIS A 207 0.98 12.16 3.62
CA HIS A 207 0.41 12.17 4.97
C HIS A 207 0.95 13.33 5.82
N ALA A 208 2.27 13.57 5.78
CA ALA A 208 2.90 14.71 6.46
C ALA A 208 2.40 16.06 5.91
N ALA A 209 2.05 16.12 4.63
CA ALA A 209 1.39 17.28 4.01
C ALA A 209 -0.11 17.40 4.34
N GLY A 210 -0.64 16.53 5.21
CA GLY A 210 -2.02 16.58 5.69
C GLY A 210 -3.03 15.74 4.91
N SER A 211 -2.61 15.02 3.86
CA SER A 211 -3.53 14.15 3.12
C SER A 211 -4.06 13.03 4.00
N ARG A 212 -5.36 12.77 3.88
CA ARG A 212 -6.07 11.61 4.46
C ARG A 212 -6.74 10.76 3.40
N GLN A 213 -6.46 11.01 2.12
CA GLN A 213 -7.08 10.32 0.99
C GLN A 213 -6.39 8.98 0.73
N PHE A 214 -6.38 8.11 1.74
CA PHE A 214 -5.76 6.79 1.70
C PHE A 214 -6.79 5.70 1.91
N GLY A 215 -6.42 4.48 1.54
CA GLY A 215 -7.19 3.26 1.71
C GLY A 215 -6.40 2.13 1.08
N PHE A 216 -5.63 1.41 1.88
CA PHE A 216 -4.71 0.38 1.40
C PHE A 216 -5.21 -1.01 1.77
N GLY A 217 -5.34 -1.90 0.78
CA GLY A 217 -5.89 -3.25 0.94
C GLY A 217 -5.11 -4.15 1.90
N ALA A 218 -3.88 -3.78 2.25
CA ALA A 218 -3.09 -4.45 3.28
C ALA A 218 -3.85 -4.52 4.62
N THR A 219 -4.48 -3.42 5.01
CA THR A 219 -5.33 -3.35 6.21
C THR A 219 -6.37 -2.26 6.06
N LEU A 220 -7.64 -2.60 6.31
CA LEU A 220 -8.73 -1.64 6.52
C LEU A 220 -9.53 -2.05 7.75
N ALA A 221 -9.65 -1.18 8.74
CA ALA A 221 -10.48 -1.40 9.92
C ALA A 221 -11.58 -0.34 9.99
N LEU A 222 -12.82 -0.76 10.21
CA LEU A 222 -13.98 0.12 10.30
C LEU A 222 -15.08 -0.50 11.18
N ARG A 223 -16.05 0.32 11.59
CA ARG A 223 -17.25 -0.18 12.26
C ARG A 223 -18.17 -0.85 11.23
N ALA A 224 -18.81 -1.95 11.63
CA ALA A 224 -19.85 -2.61 10.85
C ALA A 224 -21.02 -1.67 10.53
N SER A 225 -21.35 -0.75 11.45
CA SER A 225 -22.34 0.30 11.22
C SER A 225 -21.92 1.26 10.09
N THR A 226 -20.66 1.73 10.10
CA THR A 226 -20.11 2.56 9.02
C THR A 226 -20.13 1.81 7.69
N LEU A 227 -19.76 0.52 7.68
CA LEU A 227 -19.84 -0.33 6.48
C LEU A 227 -21.27 -0.46 5.97
N ALA A 228 -22.26 -0.59 6.86
CA ALA A 228 -23.67 -0.64 6.47
C ALA A 228 -24.15 0.70 5.88
N GLU A 229 -23.74 1.82 6.48
CA GLU A 229 -24.12 3.17 6.05
C GLU A 229 -23.61 3.52 4.65
N ILE A 230 -22.42 3.04 4.27
CA ILE A 230 -21.91 3.20 2.89
C ILE A 230 -22.58 2.27 1.87
N GLY A 231 -23.49 1.39 2.29
CA GLY A 231 -24.16 0.41 1.42
C GLY A 231 -23.50 -0.97 1.37
N GLY A 232 -22.64 -1.29 2.33
CA GLY A 232 -21.92 -2.56 2.42
C GLY A 232 -20.83 -2.72 1.35
N PHE A 233 -20.25 -3.92 1.26
CA PHE A 233 -19.28 -4.24 0.19
C PHE A 233 -19.90 -4.25 -1.21
N GLN A 234 -21.23 -4.31 -1.29
CA GLN A 234 -22.02 -4.23 -2.52
C GLN A 234 -21.75 -2.92 -3.27
N ALA A 235 -21.53 -1.82 -2.55
CA ALA A 235 -21.14 -0.54 -3.15
C ALA A 235 -19.80 -0.62 -3.91
N LEU A 236 -18.96 -1.60 -3.59
CA LEU A 236 -17.61 -1.77 -4.14
C LEU A 236 -17.50 -2.88 -5.19
N LYS A 237 -18.58 -3.63 -5.46
CA LYS A 237 -18.56 -4.88 -6.23
C LYS A 237 -17.99 -4.75 -7.65
N ASP A 238 -18.04 -3.54 -8.21
CA ASP A 238 -17.53 -3.21 -9.55
C ASP A 238 -16.31 -2.28 -9.52
N CYS A 239 -15.82 -1.91 -8.33
CA CYS A 239 -14.69 -1.01 -8.15
C CYS A 239 -13.36 -1.75 -8.33
N LEU A 240 -12.44 -1.18 -9.11
CA LEU A 240 -11.09 -1.70 -9.28
C LEU A 240 -10.22 -1.52 -8.02
N ALA A 241 -10.33 -0.37 -7.37
CA ALA A 241 -9.62 -0.03 -6.14
C ALA A 241 -10.58 -0.14 -4.94
N ASP A 242 -11.00 -1.35 -4.60
CA ASP A 242 -11.99 -1.58 -3.53
C ASP A 242 -11.55 -0.95 -2.20
N ASP A 243 -10.26 -0.99 -1.90
CA ASP A 243 -9.65 -0.41 -0.71
C ASP A 243 -9.75 1.12 -0.64
N TYR A 244 -9.36 1.80 -1.72
CA TYR A 244 -9.46 3.25 -1.83
C TYR A 244 -10.92 3.71 -1.78
N TRP A 245 -11.80 3.04 -2.53
CA TRP A 245 -13.21 3.40 -2.60
C TRP A 245 -13.94 3.14 -1.28
N LEU A 246 -13.60 2.06 -0.56
CA LEU A 246 -14.12 1.83 0.78
C LEU A 246 -13.82 3.04 1.68
N ALA A 247 -12.56 3.48 1.69
CA ALA A 247 -12.17 4.64 2.48
C ALA A 247 -12.78 5.94 1.98
N GLU A 248 -12.90 6.13 0.66
CA GLU A 248 -13.54 7.30 0.06
C GLU A 248 -15.02 7.41 0.43
N HIS A 249 -15.75 6.29 0.43
CA HIS A 249 -17.15 6.29 0.88
C HIS A 249 -17.28 6.66 2.35
N THR A 250 -16.36 6.20 3.22
CA THR A 250 -16.36 6.67 4.62
C THR A 250 -16.11 8.18 4.73
N ARG A 251 -15.23 8.75 3.89
CA ARG A 251 -14.98 10.20 3.86
C ARG A 251 -16.17 11.00 3.35
N LYS A 252 -16.93 10.45 2.40
CA LYS A 252 -18.18 11.06 1.91
C LYS A 252 -19.28 11.14 2.98
N LEU A 253 -19.20 10.33 4.03
CA LEU A 253 -20.04 10.45 5.24
C LEU A 253 -19.54 11.53 6.22
N GLY A 254 -18.48 12.28 5.87
CA GLY A 254 -17.87 13.28 6.74
C GLY A 254 -16.90 12.70 7.78
N LEU A 255 -16.59 11.41 7.69
CA LEU A 255 -15.66 10.74 8.61
C LEU A 255 -14.21 10.83 8.13
N THR A 256 -13.28 10.63 9.06
CA THR A 256 -11.84 10.74 8.80
C THR A 256 -11.21 9.37 8.57
N THR A 257 -10.30 9.30 7.60
CA THR A 257 -9.36 8.19 7.45
C THR A 257 -8.13 8.41 8.34
N VAL A 258 -7.76 7.38 9.10
CA VAL A 258 -6.53 7.35 9.91
C VAL A 258 -5.51 6.43 9.26
N LEU A 259 -4.29 6.93 9.04
CA LEU A 259 -3.14 6.11 8.74
C LEU A 259 -2.53 5.63 10.06
N SER A 260 -2.58 4.33 10.32
CA SER A 260 -2.05 3.73 11.54
C SER A 260 -0.53 3.85 11.62
N GLU A 261 0.00 3.95 12.84
CA GLU A 261 1.44 3.84 13.11
C GLU A 261 1.97 2.41 12.84
N VAL A 262 1.08 1.43 12.80
CA VAL A 262 1.42 0.05 12.45
C VAL A 262 1.79 -0.02 10.97
N VAL A 263 3.00 -0.53 10.71
CA VAL A 263 3.47 -0.86 9.36
C VAL A 263 3.47 -2.37 9.21
N VAL A 264 2.64 -2.90 8.32
CA VAL A 264 2.54 -4.33 8.06
C VAL A 264 3.52 -4.79 6.98
N ASP A 265 3.83 -6.07 6.95
CA ASP A 265 4.64 -6.69 5.91
C ASP A 265 3.75 -7.29 4.81
N THR A 266 4.10 -7.05 3.54
CA THR A 266 3.53 -7.73 2.36
C THR A 266 4.63 -8.47 1.61
N ASP A 267 4.33 -9.68 1.15
CA ASP A 267 5.27 -10.52 0.41
C ASP A 267 5.24 -10.17 -1.09
N VAL A 268 6.43 -10.01 -1.68
CA VAL A 268 6.59 -9.88 -3.14
C VAL A 268 7.00 -11.23 -3.70
N ILE A 269 6.13 -11.82 -4.52
CA ILE A 269 6.23 -13.21 -4.98
C ILE A 269 6.51 -13.34 -6.49
N GLU A 270 6.52 -12.23 -7.22
CA GLU A 270 6.74 -12.19 -8.66
C GLU A 270 8.21 -12.52 -8.99
N SER A 271 8.48 -13.80 -9.24
CA SER A 271 9.81 -14.34 -9.55
C SER A 271 10.30 -13.99 -10.95
N GLU A 272 9.41 -13.54 -11.84
CA GLU A 272 9.73 -13.20 -13.22
C GLU A 272 9.44 -11.73 -13.53
N PHE A 273 10.18 -11.17 -14.49
CA PHE A 273 9.99 -9.80 -14.94
C PHE A 273 8.58 -9.55 -15.46
N SER A 274 8.01 -10.48 -16.24
CA SER A 274 6.70 -10.32 -16.87
C SER A 274 5.55 -10.26 -15.85
N SER A 275 5.61 -11.08 -14.80
CA SER A 275 4.63 -11.09 -13.72
C SER A 275 4.75 -9.84 -12.86
N LEU A 276 5.99 -9.44 -12.52
CA LEU A 276 6.26 -8.20 -11.80
C LEU A 276 5.77 -6.97 -12.58
N TRP A 277 6.11 -6.89 -13.86
CA TRP A 277 5.73 -5.82 -14.76
C TRP A 277 4.21 -5.67 -14.86
N THR A 278 3.51 -6.80 -15.01
CA THR A 278 2.05 -6.83 -15.08
C THR A 278 1.42 -6.32 -13.78
N ARG A 279 1.95 -6.74 -12.63
CA ARG A 279 1.46 -6.29 -11.31
C ARG A 279 1.67 -4.79 -11.11
N GLU A 280 2.88 -4.30 -11.33
CA GLU A 280 3.22 -2.88 -11.12
C GLU A 280 2.48 -1.97 -12.10
N THR A 281 2.34 -2.39 -13.37
CA THR A 281 1.54 -1.65 -14.36
C THR A 281 0.06 -1.58 -13.95
N ARG A 282 -0.49 -2.68 -13.40
CA ARG A 282 -1.86 -2.69 -12.85
C ARG A 282 -1.99 -1.66 -11.73
N TRP A 283 -1.07 -1.65 -10.76
CA TRP A 283 -1.10 -0.67 -9.65
C TRP A 283 -1.02 0.77 -10.14
N LEU A 284 -0.14 1.09 -11.09
CA LEU A 284 -0.06 2.43 -11.66
C LEU A 284 -1.34 2.83 -12.41
N ARG A 285 -1.98 1.90 -13.13
CA ARG A 285 -3.28 2.14 -13.74
C ARG A 285 -4.39 2.34 -12.71
N THR A 286 -4.35 1.63 -11.59
CA THR A 286 -5.26 1.84 -10.46
C THR A 286 -5.05 3.23 -9.84
N ILE A 287 -3.80 3.68 -9.65
CA ILE A 287 -3.51 5.04 -9.17
C ILE A 287 -4.05 6.09 -10.15
N ARG A 288 -3.89 5.85 -11.46
CA ARG A 288 -4.43 6.74 -12.50
C ARG A 288 -5.95 6.86 -12.45
N SER A 289 -6.68 5.80 -12.12
CA SER A 289 -8.14 5.86 -12.08
C SER A 289 -8.67 6.60 -10.86
N ILE A 290 -8.00 6.50 -9.72
CA ILE A 290 -8.44 7.14 -8.47
C ILE A 290 -7.91 8.57 -8.31
N ASN A 291 -6.72 8.88 -8.83
CA ASN A 291 -6.11 10.20 -8.73
C ASN A 291 -5.37 10.57 -10.04
N PRO A 292 -6.10 10.99 -11.09
CA PRO A 292 -5.51 11.31 -12.39
C PRO A 292 -4.45 12.42 -12.33
N LEU A 293 -4.68 13.46 -11.51
CA LEU A 293 -3.72 14.56 -11.36
C LEU A 293 -2.46 14.10 -10.61
N GLY A 294 -2.62 13.40 -9.50
CA GLY A 294 -1.48 12.82 -8.77
C GLY A 294 -0.68 11.86 -9.66
N PHE A 295 -1.38 11.03 -10.44
CA PHE A 295 -0.77 10.16 -11.44
C PHE A 295 0.02 10.97 -12.49
N ALA A 296 -0.54 12.04 -13.04
CA ALA A 296 0.11 12.86 -14.07
C ALA A 296 1.42 13.50 -13.58
N PHE A 297 1.55 13.79 -12.29
CA PHE A 297 2.76 14.38 -11.70
C PHE A 297 3.69 13.37 -11.01
N LEU A 298 3.40 12.05 -11.08
CA LEU A 298 4.27 11.03 -10.49
C LEU A 298 5.69 11.08 -11.03
N PHE A 299 5.89 11.55 -12.26
CA PHE A 299 7.22 11.64 -12.87
C PHE A 299 8.23 12.45 -12.05
N ILE A 300 7.76 13.41 -11.25
CA ILE A 300 8.61 14.22 -10.35
C ILE A 300 9.27 13.34 -9.29
N THR A 301 8.60 12.25 -8.89
CA THR A 301 9.04 11.35 -7.82
C THR A 301 10.10 10.34 -8.27
N PHE A 302 10.30 10.19 -9.59
CA PHE A 302 11.27 9.26 -10.16
C PHE A 302 12.66 9.90 -10.15
N THR A 303 13.29 9.86 -8.98
CA THR A 303 14.41 10.74 -8.64
C THR A 303 15.61 10.51 -9.58
N SER A 304 16.04 9.26 -9.79
CA SER A 304 17.27 8.98 -10.55
C SER A 304 17.29 9.53 -11.98
N PRO A 305 16.23 9.40 -12.81
CA PRO A 305 16.15 10.08 -14.11
C PRO A 305 16.41 11.60 -14.07
N TRP A 306 15.88 12.31 -13.07
CA TRP A 306 16.09 13.75 -12.92
C TRP A 306 17.51 14.10 -12.49
N LEU A 307 18.13 13.29 -11.63
CA LEU A 307 19.53 13.50 -11.22
C LEU A 307 20.49 13.32 -12.40
N VAL A 308 20.27 12.29 -13.23
CA VAL A 308 21.05 12.07 -14.45
C VAL A 308 20.85 13.21 -15.43
N THR A 309 19.61 13.67 -15.61
CA THR A 309 19.30 14.82 -16.47
C THR A 309 20.01 16.08 -15.98
N ALA A 310 19.97 16.36 -14.68
CA ALA A 310 20.66 17.50 -14.08
C ALA A 310 22.18 17.45 -14.31
N ALA A 311 22.79 16.28 -14.12
CA ALA A 311 24.22 16.08 -14.34
C ALA A 311 24.61 16.24 -15.81
N LEU A 312 23.84 15.68 -16.75
CA LEU A 312 24.11 15.80 -18.18
C LEU A 312 23.97 17.24 -18.67
N LEU A 313 22.93 17.96 -18.22
CA LEU A 313 22.73 19.38 -18.55
C LEU A 313 23.84 20.26 -17.98
N ALA A 314 24.35 19.96 -16.78
CA ALA A 314 25.49 20.67 -16.20
C ALA A 314 26.82 20.44 -16.95
N LEU A 315 27.00 19.26 -17.56
CA LEU A 315 28.18 18.94 -18.37
C LEU A 315 28.14 19.56 -19.77
N GLY A 316 26.94 19.83 -20.29
CA GLY A 316 26.72 20.57 -21.54
C GLY A 316 27.02 22.07 -21.35
N HIS A 317 28.29 22.42 -21.19
CA HIS A 317 28.75 23.78 -20.92
C HIS A 317 28.19 24.78 -21.95
N GLY A 318 27.52 25.84 -21.46
CA GLY A 318 26.93 26.88 -22.32
C GLY A 318 25.83 27.73 -21.67
N GLY A 319 25.41 27.43 -20.44
CA GLY A 319 24.41 28.19 -19.69
C GLY A 319 24.97 29.41 -18.94
N ALA A 320 24.08 30.24 -18.38
CA ALA A 320 24.48 31.28 -17.43
C ALA A 320 24.96 30.64 -16.10
N PHE A 321 25.89 31.27 -15.38
CA PHE A 321 26.42 30.73 -14.11
C PHE A 321 25.34 30.23 -13.13
N VAL A 322 24.21 30.95 -13.02
CA VAL A 322 23.08 30.60 -12.15
C VAL A 322 22.40 29.29 -12.58
N HIS A 323 22.31 29.04 -13.89
CA HIS A 323 21.73 27.84 -14.45
C HIS A 323 22.56 26.60 -14.08
N ASP A 324 23.88 26.67 -14.33
CA ASP A 324 24.79 25.55 -14.08
C ASP A 324 24.95 25.29 -12.58
N ALA A 325 25.00 26.34 -11.76
CA ALA A 325 25.01 26.22 -10.31
C ALA A 325 23.74 25.53 -9.76
N ALA A 326 22.56 25.85 -10.30
CA ALA A 326 21.31 25.21 -9.90
C ALA A 326 21.28 23.73 -10.29
N LEU A 327 21.76 23.38 -11.50
CA LEU A 327 21.84 21.99 -11.96
C LEU A 327 22.82 21.16 -11.13
N VAL A 328 24.04 21.65 -10.91
CA VAL A 328 25.03 20.97 -10.05
C VAL A 328 24.53 20.84 -8.62
N GLY A 329 23.95 21.90 -8.07
CA GLY A 329 23.36 21.91 -6.72
C GLY A 329 22.23 20.89 -6.59
N SER A 330 21.29 20.85 -7.54
CA SER A 330 20.18 19.90 -7.54
C SER A 330 20.66 18.45 -7.70
N ALA A 331 21.64 18.18 -8.58
CA ALA A 331 22.22 16.86 -8.75
C ALA A 331 22.93 16.38 -7.46
N ALA A 332 23.73 17.25 -6.82
CA ALA A 332 24.45 16.92 -5.60
C ALA A 332 23.50 16.69 -4.42
N VAL A 333 22.61 17.65 -4.15
CA VAL A 333 21.62 17.55 -3.06
C VAL A 333 20.69 16.37 -3.27
N GLY A 334 20.18 16.20 -4.49
CA GLY A 334 19.28 15.10 -4.83
C GLY A 334 19.96 13.73 -4.72
N THR A 335 21.24 13.60 -5.10
CA THR A 335 22.00 12.36 -4.92
C THR A 335 22.18 12.04 -3.44
N LEU A 336 22.61 13.02 -2.63
CA LEU A 336 22.77 12.84 -1.18
C LEU A 336 21.43 12.47 -0.52
N ALA A 337 20.34 13.14 -0.92
CA ALA A 337 19.01 12.84 -0.44
C ALA A 337 18.56 11.44 -0.83
N ARG A 338 18.78 11.01 -2.08
CA ARG A 338 18.42 9.66 -2.55
C ARG A 338 19.20 8.57 -1.82
N LEU A 339 20.50 8.79 -1.56
CA LEU A 339 21.33 7.92 -0.73
C LEU A 339 20.83 7.89 0.72
N GLY A 340 20.45 9.04 1.28
CA GLY A 340 19.89 9.16 2.62
C GLY A 340 18.54 8.43 2.76
N LEU A 341 17.67 8.53 1.75
CA LEU A 341 16.40 7.79 1.68
C LEU A 341 16.66 6.28 1.69
N HIS A 342 17.54 5.80 0.80
CA HIS A 342 17.89 4.39 0.71
C HIS A 342 18.53 3.87 2.01
N ALA A 343 19.42 4.64 2.62
CA ALA A 343 20.04 4.32 3.90
C ALA A 343 19.02 4.22 5.04
N ARG A 344 17.98 5.07 5.05
CA ARG A 344 16.90 5.03 6.05
C ARG A 344 15.96 3.84 5.84
N GLY A 345 15.79 3.36 4.61
CA GLY A 345 15.01 2.16 4.30
C GLY A 345 15.77 0.84 4.53
N SER A 346 17.09 0.87 4.44
CA SER A 346 17.97 -0.31 4.59
C SER A 346 18.09 -0.74 6.05
N ARG A 347 18.00 -2.06 6.33
CA ARG A 347 18.10 -2.56 7.72
C ARG A 347 19.54 -2.61 8.22
N ASN A 348 20.50 -2.74 7.30
CA ASN A 348 21.93 -2.82 7.60
C ASN A 348 22.77 -2.40 6.39
N ALA A 349 24.08 -2.21 6.61
CA ALA A 349 25.01 -1.77 5.58
C ALA A 349 25.16 -2.77 4.41
N ARG A 350 24.94 -4.07 4.65
CA ARG A 350 25.03 -5.08 3.58
C ARG A 350 23.85 -4.96 2.62
N GLU A 351 22.63 -4.83 3.13
CA GLU A 351 21.42 -4.58 2.34
C GLU A 351 21.56 -3.28 1.55
N PHE A 352 22.00 -2.20 2.21
CA PHE A 352 22.30 -0.93 1.54
C PHE A 352 23.24 -1.11 0.35
N CYS A 353 24.41 -1.75 0.54
CA CYS A 353 25.38 -1.90 -0.54
C CYS A 353 24.88 -2.80 -1.69
N LEU A 354 24.10 -3.84 -1.39
CA LEU A 354 23.58 -4.76 -2.40
C LEU A 354 22.46 -4.13 -3.22
N ASP A 355 21.66 -3.27 -2.61
CA ASP A 355 20.44 -2.70 -3.18
C ASP A 355 20.70 -1.35 -3.85
N LEU A 356 21.76 -0.64 -3.45
CA LEU A 356 22.16 0.64 -4.02
C LEU A 356 22.24 0.65 -5.55
N PRO A 357 22.84 -0.34 -6.26
CA PRO A 357 22.82 -0.34 -7.73
C PRO A 357 21.42 -0.59 -8.32
N LEU A 358 20.49 -1.17 -7.56
CA LEU A 358 19.13 -1.45 -8.01
C LEU A 358 18.21 -0.24 -7.86
N VAL A 359 18.54 0.73 -7.02
CA VAL A 359 17.80 1.99 -6.86
C VAL A 359 17.61 2.73 -8.18
N PRO A 360 18.65 3.08 -8.97
CA PRO A 360 18.47 3.76 -10.25
C PRO A 360 17.75 2.89 -11.28
N LEU A 361 17.99 1.57 -11.27
CA LEU A 361 17.24 0.63 -12.10
C LEU A 361 15.75 0.69 -11.77
N ARG A 362 15.39 0.72 -10.48
CA ARG A 362 14.00 0.75 -10.03
C ARG A 362 13.30 2.04 -10.42
N ASP A 363 13.95 3.19 -10.21
CA ASP A 363 13.44 4.50 -10.61
C ASP A 363 13.21 4.56 -12.14
N ALA A 364 14.13 3.99 -12.93
CA ALA A 364 13.99 3.93 -14.39
C ALA A 364 12.84 3.02 -14.84
N LEU A 365 12.72 1.82 -14.26
CA LEU A 365 11.60 0.91 -14.55
C LEU A 365 10.26 1.57 -14.20
N LEU A 366 10.19 2.27 -13.06
CA LEU A 366 9.00 3.01 -12.66
C LEU A 366 8.64 4.13 -13.64
N ALA A 367 9.62 4.87 -14.16
CA ALA A 367 9.40 5.89 -15.18
C ALA A 367 8.83 5.30 -16.48
N VAL A 368 9.37 4.18 -16.94
CA VAL A 368 8.86 3.47 -18.12
C VAL A 368 7.46 2.93 -17.87
N GLN A 369 7.21 2.31 -16.71
CA GLN A 369 5.90 1.79 -16.37
C GLN A 369 4.84 2.88 -16.25
N TRP A 370 5.20 4.04 -15.70
CA TRP A 370 4.32 5.21 -15.65
C TRP A 370 3.90 5.65 -17.05
N LEU A 371 4.86 5.78 -17.98
CA LEU A 371 4.57 6.08 -19.39
C LEU A 371 3.63 5.04 -20.01
N ILE A 372 3.84 3.74 -19.75
CA ILE A 372 2.96 2.69 -20.26
C ILE A 372 1.58 2.72 -19.59
N ALA A 373 1.51 3.03 -18.30
CA ALA A 373 0.27 3.05 -17.52
C ALA A 373 -0.66 4.21 -17.94
N VAL A 374 -0.12 5.25 -18.60
CA VAL A 374 -0.93 6.27 -19.32
C VAL A 374 -1.85 5.58 -20.34
N PHE A 375 -1.38 4.50 -20.96
CA PHE A 375 -2.12 3.76 -21.97
C PHE A 375 -2.81 2.53 -21.38
N GLY A 376 -3.89 2.09 -22.04
CA GLY A 376 -4.68 0.92 -21.68
C GLY A 376 -5.88 1.26 -20.80
N SER A 377 -7.01 0.62 -21.10
CA SER A 377 -8.30 0.86 -20.43
C SER A 377 -8.72 -0.28 -19.51
N HIS A 378 -7.90 -1.33 -19.40
CA HIS A 378 -8.22 -2.53 -18.63
C HIS A 378 -7.01 -3.04 -17.84
N VAL A 379 -7.31 -3.77 -16.77
CA VAL A 379 -6.35 -4.55 -15.99
C VAL A 379 -6.87 -5.98 -15.82
N THR A 380 -5.96 -6.93 -15.71
CA THR A 380 -6.28 -8.33 -15.44
C THR A 380 -5.86 -8.65 -14.02
N TRP A 381 -6.76 -9.20 -13.22
CA TRP A 381 -6.47 -9.61 -11.85
C TRP A 381 -7.14 -10.95 -11.55
N ARG A 382 -6.34 -11.95 -11.16
CA ARG A 382 -6.78 -13.34 -10.90
C ARG A 382 -7.72 -13.90 -11.98
N GLY A 383 -7.38 -13.64 -13.26
CA GLY A 383 -8.15 -14.10 -14.42
C GLY A 383 -9.35 -13.22 -14.81
N ALA A 384 -9.77 -12.29 -13.97
CA ALA A 384 -10.82 -11.33 -14.28
C ALA A 384 -10.26 -10.08 -14.95
N ARG A 385 -10.91 -9.63 -16.04
CA ARG A 385 -10.56 -8.38 -16.73
C ARG A 385 -11.49 -7.28 -16.25
N MET A 386 -10.92 -6.20 -15.72
CA MET A 386 -11.66 -5.05 -15.17
C MET A 386 -11.31 -3.77 -15.91
N PRO A 387 -12.28 -2.88 -16.17
CA PRO A 387 -12.00 -1.56 -16.72
C PRO A 387 -11.25 -0.71 -15.69
N VAL A 388 -10.32 0.12 -16.17
CA VAL A 388 -9.58 1.07 -15.33
C VAL A 388 -10.53 2.17 -14.82
N VAL A 389 -11.51 2.58 -15.63
CA VAL A 389 -12.57 3.50 -15.23
C VAL A 389 -13.77 2.70 -14.75
N ALA A 390 -13.72 2.20 -13.51
CA ALA A 390 -14.92 1.71 -12.86
C ALA A 390 -15.68 2.94 -12.33
N ARG A 391 -16.74 3.33 -13.05
CA ARG A 391 -17.74 4.27 -12.51
C ARG A 391 -18.34 3.60 -11.27
N VAL A 392 -18.26 4.27 -10.13
CA VAL A 392 -19.16 3.98 -9.01
C VAL A 392 -20.57 4.10 -9.59
N ALA A 393 -21.44 3.12 -9.35
CA ALA A 393 -22.86 3.29 -9.64
C ALA A 393 -23.34 4.45 -8.76
N GLU A 394 -23.45 5.65 -9.35
CA GLU A 394 -24.27 6.69 -8.75
C GLU A 394 -25.65 6.06 -8.56
N GLY A 395 -26.13 6.10 -7.31
CA GLY A 395 -27.41 5.54 -6.94
C GLY A 395 -28.46 6.00 -7.94
N SER A 396 -29.30 5.07 -8.34
CA SER A 396 -30.51 5.36 -9.10
C SER A 396 -31.28 6.48 -8.37
N ASP A 397 -31.20 7.70 -8.89
CA ASP A 397 -32.25 8.69 -8.70
C ASP A 397 -33.50 8.06 -9.32
N GLY A 398 -34.34 7.51 -8.44
CA GLY A 398 -35.68 7.05 -8.78
C GLY A 398 -36.59 8.21 -9.15
N PRO A 399 -37.71 7.92 -9.83
CA PRO A 399 -38.40 8.81 -10.78
C PRO A 399 -38.93 10.12 -10.21
#